data_AF-A0A0D2FDY5-F1
#
_entry.id   AF-A0A0D2FDY5-F1
#
_cell.length_a   1.000
_cell.length_b   1.000
_cell.length_c   1.000
_cell.angle_alpha   90.00
_cell.angle_beta   90.00
_cell.angle_gamma   90.00
#
_symmetry.space_group_name_H-M   'P 1'
#
loop_
_entity.id
_entity.type
_entity.pdbx_description
1 polymer ?
#
loop_
_entity_poly.entity_id
_entity_poly.type
_entity_poly.pdbx_seq_one_letter_code
_entity_poly.pdbx_strand_id
1 'polypeptide(L)'
;MSTFGNKSVKVHDRELVQLSIVPQKSDYTGLFGHYSRSSGVGVNKKALMIGVNYFRQRGQLCGSIREVQNMSAYLNLNFGYPRENMVILTDDQRNPFSQPTRANILRAMCWLVKDVQSNDSLVFHYSGHGPQPPSDKEEEEGCDEVIFPVDFRSAGCIIGIEIYKIMIQGLPAGVKLKTIFDYSYYEGMTIY
;
A
#
# COMPACT_ATOMS: atom_id res chain seq x y z
N MET A 1 -37.64 27.56 -18.81
CA MET A 1 -38.21 27.74 -17.45
C MET A 1 -37.87 26.50 -16.61
N SER A 2 -37.63 26.71 -15.31
CA SER A 2 -37.13 25.81 -14.25
C SER A 2 -35.65 25.40 -14.41
N THR A 3 -34.63 25.90 -13.68
CA THR A 3 -34.32 26.04 -12.23
C THR A 3 -34.60 24.81 -11.39
N PHE A 4 -33.54 24.17 -10.87
CA PHE A 4 -33.32 23.51 -9.57
C PHE A 4 -31.98 22.75 -9.70
N GLY A 5 -30.95 22.83 -8.85
CA GLY A 5 -30.67 23.56 -7.63
C GLY A 5 -29.32 23.02 -7.14
N ASN A 6 -28.32 23.89 -6.98
CA ASN A 6 -27.01 23.51 -6.45
C ASN A 6 -27.17 23.01 -5.00
N LYS A 7 -26.76 21.76 -4.73
CA LYS A 7 -26.42 21.33 -3.37
C LYS A 7 -24.91 21.30 -3.23
N SER A 8 -24.37 22.35 -2.63
CA SER A 8 -23.02 22.36 -2.07
C SER A 8 -22.98 21.44 -0.86
N VAL A 9 -22.07 20.46 -0.88
CA VAL A 9 -21.58 19.81 0.35
C VAL A 9 -20.23 20.45 0.64
N LYS A 10 -20.17 21.23 1.72
CA LYS A 10 -18.92 21.73 2.29
C LYS A 10 -18.23 20.56 2.98
N VAL A 11 -17.14 20.05 2.41
CA VAL A 11 -16.15 19.28 3.17
C VAL A 11 -14.91 20.15 3.30
N HIS A 12 -14.51 20.36 4.55
CA HIS A 12 -13.39 21.16 4.98
C HIS A 12 -12.11 20.89 4.19
N ASP A 13 -11.39 21.97 3.87
CA ASP A 13 -10.04 22.00 3.31
C ASP A 13 -9.11 20.95 3.91
N ARG A 14 -8.82 19.91 3.13
CA ARG A 14 -7.63 19.05 3.25
C ARG A 14 -7.20 18.63 1.85
N GLU A 15 -6.51 19.54 1.17
CA GLU A 15 -5.75 19.19 -0.04
C GLU A 15 -4.70 18.10 0.27
N LEU A 16 -4.53 17.21 -0.70
CA LEU A 16 -3.47 16.18 -0.87
C LEU A 16 -3.68 14.80 -0.21
N VAL A 17 -4.56 14.00 -0.79
CA VAL A 17 -4.21 12.60 -1.13
C VAL A 17 -4.46 12.42 -2.62
N GLN A 18 -3.45 12.68 -3.44
CA GLN A 18 -3.50 12.35 -4.86
C GLN A 18 -3.27 10.83 -4.99
N LEU A 19 -4.37 10.07 -4.97
CA LEU A 19 -4.42 8.67 -5.40
C LEU A 19 -3.88 8.61 -6.84
N SER A 20 -2.61 8.23 -6.97
CA SER A 20 -2.03 7.97 -8.29
C SER A 20 -2.22 6.49 -8.61
N ILE A 21 -3.33 6.19 -9.27
CA ILE A 21 -3.48 5.00 -10.13
C ILE A 21 -2.25 5.02 -11.07
N VAL A 22 -1.39 4.00 -10.96
CA VAL A 22 -0.30 3.83 -11.93
C VAL A 22 -0.94 3.41 -13.25
N PRO A 23 -0.73 4.12 -14.37
CA PRO A 23 -1.27 3.69 -15.66
C PRO A 23 -0.60 2.38 -16.08
N GLN A 24 -1.39 1.49 -16.67
CA GLN A 24 -0.85 0.29 -17.32
C GLN A 24 0.15 0.70 -18.41
N LYS A 25 1.40 0.26 -18.22
CA LYS A 25 2.42 -0.13 -19.21
C LYS A 25 2.18 0.33 -20.68
N SER A 26 2.34 1.62 -21.00
CA SER A 26 2.66 2.03 -22.40
C SER A 26 3.42 3.34 -22.61
N ASP A 27 3.48 4.32 -21.69
CA ASP A 27 4.05 5.64 -22.03
C ASP A 27 5.17 6.11 -21.07
N TYR A 28 6.44 5.81 -21.40
CA TYR A 28 7.63 6.20 -20.61
C TYR A 28 8.63 7.10 -21.36
N THR A 29 8.24 7.80 -22.43
CA THR A 29 9.19 8.59 -23.24
C THR A 29 9.23 10.09 -22.91
N GLY A 30 8.48 10.60 -21.93
CA GLY A 30 8.25 12.05 -21.79
C GLY A 30 8.81 12.81 -20.58
N LEU A 31 9.40 12.17 -19.56
CA LEU A 31 9.62 12.81 -18.25
C LEU A 31 11.07 12.69 -17.73
N PHE A 32 12.03 13.24 -18.47
CA PHE A 32 13.37 13.53 -17.94
C PHE A 32 13.45 15.01 -17.54
N GLY A 33 12.92 15.34 -16.37
CA GLY A 33 13.17 16.61 -15.69
C GLY A 33 14.38 16.49 -14.76
N HIS A 34 15.34 17.40 -14.90
CA HIS A 34 16.56 17.49 -14.10
C HIS A 34 16.32 17.41 -12.58
N TYR A 35 16.88 16.40 -11.91
CA TYR A 35 16.94 16.35 -10.45
C TYR A 35 18.20 17.09 -9.96
N SER A 36 18.00 18.30 -9.42
CA SER A 36 19.04 19.04 -8.70
C SER A 36 19.34 18.32 -7.38
N ARG A 37 20.61 17.98 -7.16
CA ARG A 37 21.12 17.33 -5.96
C ARG A 37 21.44 18.41 -4.93
N SER A 38 20.51 18.72 -4.03
CA SER A 38 20.77 19.57 -2.88
C SER A 38 21.30 18.74 -1.69
N SER A 39 22.49 19.11 -1.25
CA SER A 39 23.15 18.59 -0.05
C SER A 39 22.63 19.35 1.18
N GLY A 40 21.89 18.68 2.07
CA GLY A 40 21.44 19.21 3.36
C GLY A 40 20.19 18.50 3.88
N VAL A 41 20.31 17.73 4.98
CA VAL A 41 19.29 16.84 5.58
C VAL A 41 18.55 16.01 4.52
N GLY A 42 19.16 14.89 4.12
CA GLY A 42 18.67 14.08 3.01
C GLY A 42 17.24 13.60 3.22
N VAL A 43 16.38 13.81 2.21
CA VAL A 43 15.05 13.21 2.10
C VAL A 43 15.15 11.72 2.40
N ASN A 44 14.50 11.24 3.47
CA ASN A 44 14.49 9.82 3.78
C ASN A 44 13.46 9.12 2.90
N LYS A 45 13.89 8.03 2.27
CA LYS A 45 13.06 7.19 1.40
C LYS A 45 12.93 5.82 2.02
N LYS A 46 11.72 5.45 2.42
CA LYS A 46 11.42 4.15 3.05
C LYS A 46 10.34 3.43 2.27
N ALA A 47 10.45 2.11 2.15
CA ALA A 47 9.42 1.32 1.51
C ALA A 47 9.06 0.07 2.31
N LEU A 48 7.77 -0.23 2.36
CA LEU A 48 7.23 -1.50 2.84
C LEU A 48 6.60 -2.22 1.66
N MET A 49 7.07 -3.44 1.41
CA MET A 49 6.59 -4.32 0.35
C MET A 49 6.08 -5.61 0.97
N ILE A 50 4.85 -6.01 0.63
CA ILE A 50 4.20 -7.21 1.17
C ILE A 50 3.68 -8.02 -0.01
N GLY A 51 4.12 -9.26 -0.12
CA GLY A 51 3.70 -10.18 -1.18
C GLY A 51 3.31 -11.51 -0.58
N VAL A 52 2.05 -11.90 -0.74
CA VAL A 52 1.53 -13.14 -0.14
C VAL A 52 1.02 -14.07 -1.23
N ASN A 53 1.66 -15.23 -1.38
CA ASN A 53 1.23 -16.27 -2.31
C ASN A 53 0.31 -17.32 -1.65
N TYR A 54 0.22 -17.35 -0.32
CA TYR A 54 -0.61 -18.29 0.44
C TYR A 54 -0.24 -19.75 0.15
N PHE A 55 1.06 -20.06 0.15
CA PHE A 55 1.53 -21.42 -0.18
C PHE A 55 0.83 -22.50 0.66
N ARG A 56 0.39 -23.57 -0.01
CA ARG A 56 -0.31 -24.72 0.59
C ARG A 56 -1.68 -24.39 1.21
N GLN A 57 -2.23 -23.22 0.92
CA GLN A 57 -3.60 -22.84 1.29
C GLN A 57 -4.52 -22.90 0.07
N ARG A 58 -5.83 -22.99 0.30
CA ARG A 58 -6.82 -22.74 -0.76
C ARG A 58 -6.73 -21.28 -1.21
N GLY A 59 -6.73 -21.05 -2.52
CA GLY A 59 -6.53 -19.72 -3.11
C GLY A 59 -5.09 -19.36 -3.45
N GLN A 60 -4.12 -20.28 -3.30
CA GLN A 60 -2.70 -20.01 -3.57
C GLN A 60 -2.46 -19.23 -4.88
N LEU A 61 -1.71 -18.14 -4.79
CA LEU A 61 -1.29 -17.28 -5.89
C LEU A 61 0.15 -17.62 -6.33
N CYS A 62 0.52 -17.19 -7.54
CA CYS A 62 1.88 -17.36 -8.07
C CYS A 62 2.56 -16.04 -8.47
N GLY A 63 1.86 -14.91 -8.37
CA GLY A 63 2.31 -13.61 -8.88
C GLY A 63 2.82 -12.64 -7.81
N SER A 64 2.27 -12.66 -6.60
CA SER A 64 2.40 -11.54 -5.65
C SER A 64 3.84 -11.30 -5.18
N ILE A 65 4.60 -12.36 -4.95
CA ILE A 65 6.02 -12.25 -4.60
C ILE A 65 6.83 -11.63 -5.75
N ARG A 66 6.52 -12.00 -7.00
CA ARG A 66 7.19 -11.45 -8.19
C ARG A 66 6.87 -9.97 -8.36
N GLU A 67 5.64 -9.55 -8.10
CA GLU A 67 5.26 -8.13 -8.14
C GLU A 67 6.02 -7.29 -7.11
N VAL A 68 6.20 -7.81 -5.89
CA VAL A 68 7.05 -7.18 -4.88
C VAL A 68 8.52 -7.09 -5.30
N GLN A 69 9.07 -8.14 -5.91
CA GLN A 69 10.45 -8.12 -6.42
C GLN A 69 10.62 -7.09 -7.54
N ASN A 70 9.67 -7.01 -8.47
CA ASN A 70 9.68 -6.03 -9.55
C ASN A 70 9.58 -4.60 -9.01
N MET A 71 8.65 -4.35 -8.09
CA MET A 71 8.43 -3.02 -7.51
C MET A 71 9.63 -2.54 -6.69
N SER A 72 10.20 -3.41 -5.85
CA SER A 72 11.38 -3.08 -5.05
C SER A 72 12.60 -2.75 -5.93
N ALA A 73 12.84 -3.52 -6.99
CA ALA A 73 13.88 -3.24 -7.97
C ALA A 73 13.64 -1.92 -8.70
N TYR A 74 12.39 -1.66 -9.13
CA TYR A 74 12.00 -0.44 -9.84
C TYR A 74 12.21 0.82 -8.98
N LEU A 75 11.81 0.78 -7.70
CA LEU A 75 12.00 1.89 -6.76
C LEU A 75 13.48 2.14 -6.46
N ASN A 76 14.27 1.08 -6.36
CA ASN A 76 15.71 1.19 -6.12
C ASN A 76 16.42 1.82 -7.31
N LEU A 77 16.17 1.33 -8.52
CA LEU A 77 16.86 1.76 -9.74
C LEU A 77 16.43 3.16 -10.21
N ASN A 78 15.14 3.49 -10.13
CA ASN A 78 14.59 4.68 -10.79
C ASN A 78 14.25 5.81 -9.81
N PHE A 79 13.97 5.49 -8.54
CA PHE A 79 13.52 6.47 -7.54
C PHE A 79 14.49 6.61 -6.36
N GLY A 80 15.60 5.87 -6.36
CA GLY A 80 16.64 5.97 -5.33
C GLY A 80 16.17 5.57 -3.95
N TYR A 81 15.27 4.59 -3.84
CA TYR A 81 14.97 3.94 -2.56
C TYR A 81 16.08 2.93 -2.26
N PRO A 82 16.92 3.14 -1.23
CA PRO A 82 17.99 2.21 -0.92
C PRO A 82 17.42 0.92 -0.33
N ARG A 83 18.03 -0.24 -0.62
CA ARG A 83 17.50 -1.55 -0.22
C ARG A 83 17.46 -1.70 1.31
N GLU A 84 18.42 -1.10 1.99
CA GLU A 84 18.51 -1.03 3.45
C GLU A 84 17.35 -0.27 4.11
N ASN A 85 16.67 0.61 3.35
CA ASN A 85 15.45 1.28 3.79
C ASN A 85 14.18 0.63 3.21
N MET A 86 14.26 -0.65 2.85
CA MET A 86 13.09 -1.45 2.45
C MET A 86 12.86 -2.58 3.44
N VAL A 87 11.60 -2.73 3.88
CA VAL A 87 11.14 -3.95 4.54
C VAL A 87 10.32 -4.73 3.53
N ILE A 88 10.70 -5.99 3.30
CA ILE A 88 10.05 -6.90 2.35
C ILE A 88 9.54 -8.13 3.11
N LEU A 89 8.23 -8.31 3.13
CA LEU A 89 7.56 -9.46 3.75
C LEU A 89 6.98 -10.37 2.68
N THR A 90 7.47 -11.62 2.60
CA THR A 90 6.98 -12.62 1.64
C THR A 90 6.95 -14.01 2.25
N ASP A 91 5.94 -14.82 1.87
CA ASP A 91 5.66 -16.10 2.52
C ASP A 91 6.54 -17.27 2.04
N ASP A 92 7.47 -17.02 1.11
CA ASP A 92 8.55 -17.95 0.71
C ASP A 92 9.80 -17.84 1.60
N GLN A 93 9.91 -16.81 2.45
CA GLN A 93 11.11 -16.57 3.24
C GLN A 93 11.23 -17.53 4.44
N ARG A 94 12.45 -17.99 4.72
CA ARG A 94 12.71 -18.87 5.88
C ARG A 94 12.67 -18.13 7.22
N ASN A 95 12.97 -16.84 7.23
CA ASN A 95 13.00 -16.03 8.44
C ASN A 95 11.56 -15.78 8.93
N PRO A 96 11.17 -16.21 10.14
CA PRO A 96 9.83 -15.96 10.68
C PRO A 96 9.47 -14.48 10.80
N PHE A 97 10.46 -13.59 10.97
CA PHE A 97 10.23 -12.14 11.04
C PHE A 97 9.99 -11.49 9.67
N SER A 98 10.31 -12.20 8.59
CA SER A 98 10.06 -11.75 7.22
C SER A 98 8.79 -12.36 6.62
N GLN A 99 8.10 -13.23 7.36
CA GLN A 99 6.83 -13.80 6.93
C GLN A 99 5.71 -12.74 7.06
N PRO A 100 4.77 -12.63 6.10
CA PRO A 100 3.71 -11.63 6.10
C PRO A 100 2.55 -12.05 7.01
N THR A 101 2.84 -12.33 8.29
CA THR A 101 1.83 -12.56 9.32
C THR A 101 1.18 -11.24 9.74
N ARG A 102 -0.02 -11.29 10.34
CA ARG A 102 -0.72 -10.08 10.78
C ARG A 102 0.15 -9.24 11.70
N ALA A 103 0.80 -9.88 12.67
CA ALA A 103 1.70 -9.22 13.61
C ALA A 103 2.90 -8.55 12.93
N ASN A 104 3.53 -9.23 11.96
CA ASN A 104 4.69 -8.69 11.25
C ASN A 104 4.30 -7.53 10.33
N ILE A 105 3.17 -7.62 9.65
CA ILE A 105 2.65 -6.53 8.79
C ILE A 105 2.39 -5.28 9.63
N LEU A 106 1.68 -5.41 10.76
CA LEU A 106 1.40 -4.27 11.65
C LEU A 106 2.68 -3.65 12.20
N ARG A 107 3.64 -4.49 12.63
CA ARG A 107 4.96 -4.02 13.08
C ARG A 107 5.70 -3.26 11.97
N ALA A 108 5.63 -3.76 10.73
CA ALA A 108 6.27 -3.14 9.59
C ALA A 108 5.59 -1.82 9.19
N MET A 109 4.26 -1.72 9.29
CA MET A 109 3.53 -0.45 9.10
C MET A 109 3.97 0.59 10.13
N CYS A 110 4.06 0.22 11.41
CA CYS A 110 4.60 1.10 12.45
C CYS A 110 6.05 1.51 12.15
N TRP A 111 6.89 0.57 11.69
CA TRP A 111 8.25 0.90 11.26
C TRP A 111 8.25 1.90 10.10
N LEU A 112 7.36 1.76 9.10
CA LEU A 112 7.33 2.61 7.90
C LEU A 112 7.12 4.09 8.27
N VAL A 113 6.21 4.36 9.21
CA VAL A 113 5.88 5.74 9.64
C VAL A 113 6.70 6.22 10.84
N LYS A 114 7.55 5.37 11.42
CA LYS A 114 8.38 5.76 12.56
C LYS A 114 9.44 6.79 12.16
N ASP A 115 9.56 7.83 13.00
CA ASP A 115 10.56 8.90 12.95
C ASP A 115 10.61 9.68 11.62
N VAL A 116 9.51 9.69 10.87
CA VAL A 116 9.42 10.39 9.57
C VAL A 116 9.36 11.90 9.77
N GLN A 117 10.01 12.63 8.86
CA GLN A 117 10.12 14.08 8.87
C GLN A 117 9.51 14.69 7.60
N SER A 118 9.25 15.99 7.64
CA SER A 118 8.75 16.71 6.46
C SER A 118 9.69 16.50 5.25
N ASN A 119 9.10 16.30 4.07
CA ASN A 119 9.74 15.93 2.80
C ASN A 119 10.15 14.45 2.66
N ASP A 120 10.01 13.60 3.68
CA ASP A 120 10.22 12.17 3.53
C ASP A 120 9.23 11.55 2.53
N SER A 121 9.68 10.49 1.85
CA SER A 121 8.90 9.80 0.83
C SER A 121 8.78 8.32 1.17
N LEU A 122 7.56 7.88 1.43
CA LEU A 122 7.19 6.55 1.87
C LEU A 122 6.43 5.82 0.75
N VAL A 123 6.73 4.55 0.56
CA VAL A 123 5.94 3.65 -0.29
C VAL A 123 5.44 2.48 0.52
N PHE A 124 4.16 2.20 0.38
CA PHE A 124 3.52 0.97 0.85
C PHE A 124 2.99 0.23 -0.37
N HIS A 125 3.38 -1.02 -0.54
CA HIS A 125 2.90 -1.88 -1.62
C HIS A 125 2.47 -3.22 -1.05
N TYR A 126 1.22 -3.58 -1.29
CA TYR A 126 0.66 -4.88 -0.99
C TYR A 126 0.24 -5.57 -2.28
N SER A 127 0.69 -6.81 -2.49
CA SER A 127 0.19 -7.71 -3.53
C SER A 127 -0.26 -9.02 -2.88
N GLY A 128 -1.49 -9.44 -3.18
CA GLY A 128 -2.11 -10.61 -2.56
C GLY A 128 -3.60 -10.70 -2.87
N HIS A 129 -4.35 -11.45 -2.06
CA HIS A 129 -5.81 -11.47 -2.19
C HIS A 129 -6.43 -10.11 -1.85
N GLY A 130 -7.49 -9.77 -2.57
CA GLY A 130 -8.39 -8.65 -2.25
C GLY A 130 -9.72 -9.12 -1.68
N PRO A 131 -10.52 -8.18 -1.13
CA PRO A 131 -11.87 -8.49 -0.67
C PRO A 131 -12.73 -8.96 -1.84
N GLN A 132 -13.65 -9.89 -1.56
CA GLN A 132 -14.64 -10.28 -2.55
C GLN A 132 -15.61 -9.10 -2.79
N PRO A 133 -15.85 -8.70 -4.05
CA PRO A 133 -16.84 -7.66 -4.32
C PRO A 133 -18.22 -8.11 -3.81
N PRO A 134 -18.98 -7.22 -3.14
CA PRO A 134 -20.28 -7.58 -2.58
C PRO A 134 -21.20 -8.06 -3.70
N SER A 135 -21.90 -9.18 -3.48
CA SER A 135 -22.74 -9.77 -4.50
C SER A 135 -24.03 -8.97 -4.76
N ASP A 136 -24.56 -8.22 -3.78
CA ASP A 136 -25.85 -7.50 -3.90
C ASP A 136 -26.12 -6.44 -2.78
N LYS A 137 -25.10 -5.91 -2.09
CA LYS A 137 -25.31 -4.97 -0.97
C LYS A 137 -24.45 -3.73 -1.12
N GLU A 138 -25.07 -2.57 -0.85
CA GLU A 138 -24.42 -1.26 -0.72
C GLU A 138 -23.11 -1.46 0.05
N GLU A 139 -22.01 -1.11 -0.60
CA GLU A 139 -20.68 -1.11 -0.01
C GLU A 139 -20.78 -0.34 1.32
N GLU A 140 -20.55 -1.02 2.45
CA GLU A 140 -20.41 -0.31 3.73
C GLU A 140 -19.21 0.63 3.56
N GLU A 141 -19.49 1.93 3.54
CA GLU A 141 -18.50 2.98 3.31
C GLU A 141 -17.26 2.75 4.20
N GLY A 142 -16.12 2.47 3.57
CA GLY A 142 -14.81 2.40 4.25
C GLY A 142 -14.19 1.00 4.42
N CYS A 143 -14.72 -0.04 3.77
CA CYS A 143 -14.18 -1.41 3.81
C CYS A 143 -13.50 -1.88 2.51
N ASP A 144 -13.16 -0.98 1.59
CA ASP A 144 -12.60 -1.36 0.27
C ASP A 144 -11.15 -1.84 0.35
N GLU A 145 -10.35 -1.30 1.29
CA GLU A 145 -8.98 -1.77 1.51
C GLU A 145 -8.91 -2.84 2.59
N VAL A 146 -8.55 -4.05 2.19
CA VAL A 146 -8.32 -5.18 3.10
C VAL A 146 -7.04 -5.90 2.73
N ILE A 147 -6.19 -6.10 3.73
CA ILE A 147 -5.01 -6.95 3.62
C ILE A 147 -5.32 -8.30 4.26
N PHE A 148 -4.98 -9.37 3.55
CA PHE A 148 -5.07 -10.74 4.03
C PHE A 148 -3.66 -11.24 4.38
N PRO A 149 -3.25 -11.23 5.66
CA PRO A 149 -1.99 -11.83 6.07
C PRO A 149 -1.93 -13.33 5.75
N VAL A 150 -0.74 -13.93 5.74
CA VAL A 150 -0.62 -15.39 5.51
C VAL A 150 -1.36 -16.22 6.57
N ASP A 151 -1.54 -15.69 7.78
CA ASP A 151 -2.24 -16.29 8.92
C ASP A 151 -3.64 -15.71 9.15
N PHE A 152 -4.25 -15.08 8.14
CA PHE A 152 -5.55 -14.40 8.25
C PHE A 152 -6.67 -15.29 8.82
N ARG A 153 -6.62 -16.61 8.60
CA ARG A 153 -7.62 -17.55 9.12
C ARG A 153 -7.66 -17.64 10.64
N SER A 154 -6.52 -17.41 11.30
CA SER A 154 -6.43 -17.46 12.77
C SER A 154 -6.24 -16.07 13.39
N ALA A 155 -5.58 -15.15 12.67
CA ALA A 155 -5.27 -13.82 13.18
C ALA A 155 -6.26 -12.73 12.72
N GLY A 156 -7.10 -13.03 11.74
CA GLY A 156 -7.97 -12.05 11.08
C GLY A 156 -7.25 -11.23 10.01
N CYS A 157 -8.04 -10.42 9.30
CA CYS A 157 -7.55 -9.50 8.27
C CYS A 157 -7.07 -8.17 8.90
N ILE A 158 -6.53 -7.27 8.07
CA ILE A 158 -6.26 -5.88 8.44
C ILE A 158 -7.12 -5.00 7.54
N ILE A 159 -8.07 -4.28 8.13
CA ILE A 159 -9.07 -3.48 7.42
C ILE A 159 -8.61 -2.02 7.24
N GLY A 160 -9.20 -1.31 6.27
CA GLY A 160 -8.83 0.05 5.89
C GLY A 160 -8.73 1.03 7.06
N ILE A 161 -9.65 0.97 8.02
CA ILE A 161 -9.59 1.81 9.22
C ILE A 161 -8.34 1.56 10.09
N GLU A 162 -7.85 0.32 10.17
CA GLU A 162 -6.60 0.02 10.87
C GLU A 162 -5.38 0.57 10.10
N ILE A 163 -5.38 0.39 8.77
CA ILE A 163 -4.35 0.93 7.88
C ILE A 163 -4.28 2.46 8.03
N TYR A 164 -5.44 3.13 7.99
CA TYR A 164 -5.56 4.58 8.17
C TYR A 164 -5.00 5.05 9.52
N LYS A 165 -5.42 4.40 10.61
CA LYS A 165 -4.97 4.75 11.97
C LYS A 165 -3.46 4.66 12.13
N ILE A 166 -2.84 3.62 11.55
CA ILE A 166 -1.40 3.40 11.71
C ILE A 166 -0.61 4.28 10.75
N MET A 167 -1.00 4.33 9.47
CA MET A 167 -0.15 4.88 8.43
C MET A 167 -0.46 6.33 8.05
N ILE A 168 -1.65 6.85 8.35
CA ILE A 168 -2.12 8.14 7.83
C ILE A 168 -2.40 9.13 8.96
N GLN A 169 -3.14 8.72 10.00
CA GLN A 169 -3.64 9.63 11.04
C GLN A 169 -2.54 10.44 11.74
N GLY A 170 -1.34 9.87 11.91
CA GLY A 170 -0.22 10.48 12.63
C GLY A 170 0.89 11.08 11.76
N LEU A 171 0.72 11.14 10.43
CA LEU A 171 1.80 11.62 9.56
C LEU A 171 2.01 13.15 9.68
N PRO A 172 3.27 13.61 9.87
CA PRO A 172 3.61 15.02 9.82
C PRO A 172 3.30 15.65 8.45
N ALA A 173 3.01 16.95 8.46
CA ALA A 173 2.82 17.72 7.23
C ALA A 173 4.07 17.68 6.33
N GLY A 174 3.84 17.50 5.03
CA GLY A 174 4.89 17.44 4.01
C GLY A 174 5.53 16.06 3.82
N VAL A 175 5.15 15.05 4.61
CA VAL A 175 5.48 13.64 4.28
C VAL A 175 4.64 13.19 3.09
N LYS A 176 5.26 12.48 2.15
CA LYS A 176 4.57 11.87 1.01
C LYS A 176 4.46 10.38 1.24
N LEU A 177 3.24 9.86 1.38
CA LEU A 177 2.97 8.42 1.43
C LEU A 177 2.24 7.99 0.16
N LYS A 178 2.80 7.01 -0.56
CA LYS A 178 2.14 6.35 -1.68
C LYS A 178 1.76 4.92 -1.31
N THR A 179 0.47 4.62 -1.30
CA THR A 179 -0.09 3.28 -1.05
C THR A 179 -0.52 2.64 -2.38
N ILE A 180 -0.10 1.41 -2.61
CA ILE A 180 -0.42 0.63 -3.81
C ILE A 180 -0.97 -0.72 -3.33
N PHE A 181 -2.20 -1.02 -3.75
CA PHE A 181 -2.84 -2.31 -3.51
C PHE A 181 -3.01 -3.01 -4.85
N ASP A 182 -2.39 -4.18 -4.98
CA ASP A 182 -2.45 -5.05 -6.14
C ASP A 182 -3.19 -6.33 -5.77
N TYR A 183 -4.51 -6.28 -5.92
CA TYR A 183 -5.40 -7.35 -5.54
C TYR A 183 -5.56 -8.39 -6.66
N SER A 184 -5.34 -9.65 -6.30
CA SER A 184 -5.75 -10.80 -7.09
C SER A 184 -7.07 -11.34 -6.56
N TYR A 185 -8.11 -11.30 -7.39
CA TYR A 185 -9.44 -11.80 -7.03
C TYR A 185 -9.48 -13.33 -7.08
N TYR A 186 -10.00 -13.93 -6.01
CA TYR A 186 -10.30 -15.36 -5.92
C TYR A 186 -11.65 -15.54 -5.22
N GLU A 187 -12.60 -16.25 -5.83
CA GLU A 187 -14.00 -16.39 -5.37
C GLU A 187 -14.18 -17.12 -4.02
N GLY A 188 -13.10 -17.52 -3.34
CA GLY A 188 -13.13 -18.26 -2.08
C GLY A 188 -12.70 -17.48 -0.83
N MET A 189 -12.45 -16.17 -0.94
CA MET A 189 -12.05 -15.31 0.19
C MET A 189 -13.24 -14.47 0.67
N THR A 190 -13.96 -14.96 1.68
CA THR A 190 -15.06 -14.23 2.33
C THR A 190 -14.59 -13.66 3.67
N ILE A 191 -14.88 -12.38 3.90
CA ILE A 191 -14.74 -11.73 5.21
C ILE A 191 -15.95 -12.19 6.03
N TYR A 192 -15.74 -12.89 7.14
CA TYR A 192 -16.81 -13.33 8.06
C TYR A 192 -16.95 -12.36 9.22
#